data_AF-A0AAU0FAV9-F1
#
_entry.id   AF-A0AAU0FAV9-F1
#
_cell.length_a   1.000
_cell.length_b   1.000
_cell.length_c   1.000
_cell.angle_alpha   90.00
_cell.angle_beta   90.00
_cell.angle_gamma   90.00
#
_symmetry.space_group_name_H-M   'P 1'
#
loop_
_entity.id
_entity.type
_entity.pdbx_description
1 polymer ?
#
loop_
_entity_poly.entity_id
_entity_poly.type
_entity_poly.pdbx_seq_one_letter_code
_entity_poly.pdbx_strand_id
1 'polypeptide(L)'
;MLNAELDAHLDNEKHEKTKNGNYRNGYGTKKIKSSFGEDEIKVPRDREGSFEPALVPKRHNIIDGLENIIISFYAKGMSVSDIEEQVHERYNFDIPTSTISRITNAVSSEVVA
;
A
#
# COMPACT_ATOMS: atom_id res chain seq x y z
N MET A 1 -11.77 2.11 -10.01
CA MET A 1 -10.34 1.83 -10.25
C MET A 1 -9.99 0.40 -9.89
N LEU A 2 -10.04 -0.02 -8.61
CA LEU A 2 -9.68 -1.40 -8.23
C LEU A 2 -10.54 -2.51 -8.88
N ASN A 3 -11.82 -2.27 -9.16
CA ASN A 3 -12.63 -3.23 -9.91
C ASN A 3 -12.10 -3.42 -11.34
N ALA A 4 -11.65 -2.35 -12.00
CA ALA A 4 -11.12 -2.41 -13.35
C ALA A 4 -9.79 -3.17 -13.40
N GLU A 5 -8.96 -3.05 -12.37
CA GLU A 5 -7.76 -3.92 -12.22
C GLU A 5 -8.15 -5.40 -12.10
N LEU A 6 -9.21 -5.70 -11.34
CA LEU A 6 -9.69 -7.08 -11.24
C LEU A 6 -10.33 -7.58 -12.54
N ASP A 7 -11.01 -6.71 -13.29
CA ASP A 7 -11.54 -7.01 -14.64
C ASP A 7 -10.39 -7.41 -15.58
N ALA A 8 -9.30 -6.64 -15.57
CA ALA A 8 -8.10 -6.94 -16.34
C ALA A 8 -7.40 -8.23 -15.89
N HIS A 9 -7.35 -8.50 -14.57
CA HIS A 9 -6.74 -9.73 -14.02
C HIS A 9 -7.53 -11.00 -14.39
N LEU A 10 -8.86 -10.93 -14.39
CA LEU A 10 -9.72 -12.07 -14.67
C LEU A 10 -10.09 -12.23 -16.15
N ASP A 11 -9.73 -11.24 -17.00
CA ASP A 11 -10.14 -11.14 -18.41
C ASP A 11 -11.66 -11.29 -18.59
N ASN A 12 -12.42 -10.72 -17.65
CA ASN A 12 -13.88 -10.78 -17.69
C ASN A 12 -14.57 -9.67 -16.92
N GLU A 13 -15.78 -9.35 -17.36
CA GLU A 13 -16.62 -8.38 -16.68
C GLU A 13 -17.40 -9.00 -15.51
N LYS A 14 -17.96 -8.14 -14.67
CA LYS A 14 -18.81 -8.57 -13.56
C LYS A 14 -20.04 -9.31 -14.09
N HIS A 15 -20.22 -10.55 -13.61
CA HIS A 15 -21.28 -11.50 -14.01
C HIS A 15 -21.08 -12.21 -15.35
N GLU A 16 -19.93 -12.03 -15.99
CA GLU A 16 -19.57 -12.83 -17.17
C GLU A 16 -19.07 -14.23 -16.76
N LYS A 17 -19.27 -15.21 -17.64
CA LYS A 17 -18.77 -16.58 -17.41
C LYS A 17 -17.25 -16.58 -17.37
N THR A 18 -16.69 -17.13 -16.31
CA THR A 18 -15.24 -17.29 -16.13
C THR A 18 -14.73 -18.44 -17.00
N LYS A 19 -13.62 -18.21 -17.71
CA LYS A 19 -12.99 -19.24 -18.57
C LYS A 19 -12.05 -20.17 -17.78
N ASN A 20 -11.43 -19.64 -16.72
CA ASN A 20 -10.29 -20.27 -16.05
C ASN A 20 -10.59 -20.82 -14.65
N GLY A 21 -11.86 -20.94 -14.25
CA GLY A 21 -12.24 -21.47 -12.93
C GLY A 21 -12.07 -20.50 -11.75
N ASN A 22 -11.24 -19.45 -11.87
CA ASN A 22 -11.18 -18.35 -10.92
C ASN A 22 -12.35 -17.37 -11.11
N TYR A 23 -12.85 -16.78 -10.02
CA TYR A 23 -14.01 -15.89 -10.02
C TYR A 23 -13.89 -14.81 -8.94
N ARG A 24 -14.68 -13.75 -9.08
CA ARG A 24 -14.80 -12.70 -8.06
C ARG A 24 -15.38 -13.27 -6.77
N ASN A 25 -14.74 -12.98 -5.66
CA ASN A 25 -15.11 -13.48 -4.33
C ASN A 25 -15.31 -12.33 -3.34
N GLY A 26 -16.12 -11.35 -3.75
CA GLY A 26 -16.51 -10.22 -2.92
C GLY A 26 -15.40 -9.18 -2.72
N TYR A 27 -15.46 -8.49 -1.58
CA TYR A 27 -14.58 -7.38 -1.23
C TYR A 27 -14.01 -7.57 0.18
N GLY A 28 -12.74 -7.28 0.36
CA GLY A 28 -12.13 -7.07 1.67
C GLY A 28 -12.12 -5.59 2.02
N THR A 29 -12.29 -5.27 3.30
CA THR A 29 -12.07 -3.90 3.79
C THR A 29 -10.58 -3.69 4.08
N LYS A 30 -10.10 -2.49 3.78
CA LYS A 30 -8.73 -2.08 4.08
C LYS A 30 -8.71 -0.61 4.44
N LYS A 31 -8.08 -0.30 5.57
CA LYS A 31 -7.79 1.07 5.97
C LYS A 31 -6.51 1.52 5.27
N ILE A 32 -6.60 2.60 4.52
CA ILE A 32 -5.48 3.24 3.84
C ILE A 32 -5.17 4.57 4.52
N LYS A 33 -3.88 4.86 4.66
CA LYS A 33 -3.37 6.15 5.12
C LYS A 33 -2.95 6.96 3.90
N SER A 34 -3.71 8.01 3.59
CA SER A 34 -3.45 8.97 2.51
C SER A 34 -3.07 10.35 3.06
N SER A 35 -2.51 11.22 2.21
CA SER A 35 -2.17 12.61 2.60
C SER A 35 -3.37 13.43 3.06
N PHE A 36 -4.58 12.93 2.82
CA PHE A 36 -5.85 13.53 3.25
C PHE A 36 -6.42 12.89 4.53
N GLY A 37 -5.71 11.91 5.12
CA GLY A 37 -6.12 11.19 6.34
C GLY A 37 -6.31 9.69 6.14
N GLU A 38 -6.85 9.05 7.18
CA GLU A 38 -7.27 7.65 7.16
C GLU A 38 -8.61 7.49 6.43
N ASP A 39 -8.65 6.60 5.46
CA ASP A 39 -9.89 6.23 4.76
C ASP A 39 -10.03 4.71 4.68
N GLU A 40 -11.28 4.22 4.61
CA GLU A 40 -11.58 2.80 4.50
C GLU A 40 -12.08 2.47 3.10
N ILE A 41 -11.29 1.69 2.37
CA ILE A 41 -11.61 1.28 1.01
C ILE A 41 -12.04 -0.20 0.95
N LYS A 42 -12.86 -0.50 -0.05
CA LYS A 42 -13.25 -1.87 -0.40
C LYS A 42 -12.37 -2.38 -1.54
N VAL A 43 -11.53 -3.35 -1.24
CA VAL A 43 -10.62 -3.99 -2.20
C VAL A 43 -11.27 -5.26 -2.74
N PRO A 44 -11.52 -5.37 -4.06
CA PRO A 44 -12.10 -6.56 -4.65
C PRO A 44 -11.11 -7.74 -4.58
N ARG A 45 -11.63 -8.96 -4.49
CA ARG A 45 -10.80 -10.18 -4.39
C ARG A 45 -11.25 -11.24 -5.38
N ASP A 46 -10.30 -12.01 -5.87
CA ASP A 46 -10.56 -13.25 -6.61
C ASP A 46 -10.67 -14.45 -5.66
N ARG A 47 -11.18 -15.57 -6.15
CA ARG A 47 -11.40 -16.79 -5.37
C ARG A 47 -10.08 -17.47 -5.01
N GLU A 48 -9.16 -17.50 -5.97
CA GLU A 48 -7.85 -18.14 -5.81
C GLU A 48 -6.87 -17.29 -4.99
N GLY A 49 -7.19 -16.01 -4.76
CA GLY A 49 -6.33 -15.08 -4.03
C GLY A 49 -5.07 -14.66 -4.79
N SER A 50 -5.04 -14.90 -6.11
CA SER A 50 -3.93 -14.60 -7.02
C SER A 50 -3.86 -13.12 -7.40
N PHE A 51 -4.96 -12.36 -7.24
CA PHE A 51 -5.03 -10.97 -7.66
C PHE A 51 -4.16 -10.07 -6.79
N GLU A 52 -3.17 -9.39 -7.37
CA GLU A 52 -2.35 -8.37 -6.71
C GLU A 52 -2.67 -6.99 -7.29
N PRO A 53 -3.41 -6.14 -6.55
CA PRO A 53 -3.74 -4.80 -7.02
C PRO A 53 -2.49 -3.93 -7.10
N ALA A 54 -2.33 -3.20 -8.20
CA ALA A 54 -1.19 -2.30 -8.40
C ALA A 54 -1.35 -1.03 -7.58
N LEU A 55 -2.56 -0.44 -7.56
CA LEU A 55 -2.83 0.81 -6.83
C LEU A 55 -2.76 0.65 -5.30
N VAL A 56 -3.08 -0.53 -4.78
CA VAL A 56 -3.09 -0.78 -3.33
C VAL A 56 -2.54 -2.18 -3.05
N PRO A 57 -1.20 -2.34 -2.99
CA PRO A 57 -0.56 -3.64 -2.83
C PRO A 57 -1.03 -4.40 -1.59
N LYS A 58 -1.02 -5.74 -1.67
CA LYS A 58 -1.39 -6.58 -0.52
C LYS A 58 -0.50 -6.24 0.68
N ARG A 59 -1.11 -6.20 1.86
CA ARG A 59 -0.44 -5.94 3.16
C ARG A 59 0.23 -4.56 3.30
N HIS A 60 0.06 -3.66 2.33
CA HIS A 60 0.61 -2.30 2.38
C HIS A 60 -0.49 -1.27 2.64
N ASN A 61 -0.50 -0.60 3.81
CA ASN A 61 -1.59 0.33 4.19
C ASN A 61 -1.26 1.80 3.95
N ILE A 62 -0.05 2.09 3.48
CA ILE A 62 0.44 3.43 3.19
C ILE A 62 0.28 3.66 1.68
N ILE A 63 -0.05 4.87 1.24
CA ILE A 63 -0.10 5.19 -0.19
C ILE A 63 1.34 5.45 -0.68
N ASP A 64 1.67 4.88 -1.84
CA ASP A 64 2.96 5.07 -2.52
C ASP A 64 3.38 6.54 -2.53
N GLY A 65 4.54 6.81 -1.93
CA GLY A 65 5.13 8.15 -1.83
C GLY A 65 5.62 8.52 -0.44
N LEU A 66 4.96 8.05 0.62
CA LEU A 66 5.38 8.32 2.00
C LEU A 66 6.68 7.60 2.36
N GLU A 67 6.88 6.39 1.85
CA GLU A 67 8.16 5.67 1.99
C GLU A 67 9.30 6.46 1.35
N ASN A 68 9.11 7.00 0.14
CA ASN A 68 10.11 7.83 -0.53
C ASN A 68 10.42 9.11 0.27
N ILE A 69 9.43 9.71 0.94
CA ILE A 69 9.63 10.85 1.83
C ILE A 69 10.48 10.44 3.04
N ILE A 70 10.14 9.33 3.69
CA ILE A 70 10.89 8.78 4.83
C ILE A 70 12.34 8.46 4.43
N ILE A 71 12.56 7.82 3.28
CA ILE A 71 13.88 7.50 2.73
C ILE A 71 14.67 8.79 2.45
N SER A 72 14.02 9.80 1.85
CA SER A 72 14.63 11.12 1.60
C SER A 72 15.08 11.80 2.89
N PHE A 73 14.26 11.74 3.95
CA PHE A 73 14.61 12.32 5.24
C PHE A 73 15.72 11.56 5.94
N TYR A 74 15.70 10.23 5.88
CA TYR A 74 16.78 9.38 6.37
C TYR A 74 18.10 9.66 5.64
N ALA A 75 18.06 9.78 4.30
CA ALA A 75 19.23 10.13 3.49
C ALA A 75 19.79 11.52 3.80
N LYS A 76 18.97 12.44 4.31
CA LYS A 76 19.39 13.76 4.80
C LYS A 76 19.96 13.74 6.23
N GLY A 77 20.02 12.56 6.87
CA GLY A 77 20.60 12.38 8.20
C GLY A 77 19.67 12.73 9.36
N MET A 78 18.35 12.81 9.12
CA MET A 78 17.38 13.01 10.21
C MET A 78 17.26 11.74 11.07
N SER A 79 17.05 11.92 12.38
CA SER A 79 16.78 10.79 13.26
C SER A 79 15.38 10.22 13.03
N VAL A 80 15.15 8.98 13.44
CA VAL A 80 13.83 8.32 13.31
C VAL A 80 12.72 9.11 14.01
N SER A 81 13.05 9.75 15.15
CA SER A 81 12.13 10.62 15.89
C SER A 81 11.84 11.93 15.15
N ASP A 82 12.86 12.56 14.57
CA ASP A 82 12.65 13.79 13.79
C ASP A 82 11.82 13.52 12.52
N ILE A 83 12.02 12.35 11.90
CA ILE A 83 11.24 11.92 10.74
C ILE A 83 9.76 11.75 11.12
N GLU A 84 9.47 11.15 12.27
CA GLU A 84 8.11 11.00 12.78
C GLU A 84 7.43 12.36 12.97
N GLU A 85 8.11 13.29 13.64
CA GLU A 85 7.60 14.65 13.87
C GLU A 85 7.37 15.39 12.54
N GLN A 86 8.34 15.39 11.62
CA GLN A 86 8.22 16.05 10.32
C GLN A 86 7.09 15.46 9.47
N VAL A 87 6.89 14.15 9.52
CA VAL A 87 5.82 13.47 8.79
C VAL A 87 4.45 13.82 9.38
N HIS A 88 4.36 13.90 10.71
CA HIS A 88 3.14 14.34 11.39
C HIS A 88 2.83 15.82 11.09
N GLU A 89 3.77 16.73 11.27
CA GLU A 89 3.56 18.17 11.10
C GLU A 89 3.20 18.55 9.66
N ARG A 90 3.90 17.98 8.68
CA ARG A 90 3.77 18.40 7.28
C ARG A 90 2.69 17.65 6.51
N TYR A 91 2.48 16.39 6.86
CA TYR A 91 1.60 15.49 6.10
C TYR A 91 0.47 14.90 6.94
N ASN A 92 0.36 15.27 8.22
CA ASN A 92 -0.68 14.85 9.15
C ASN A 92 -0.83 13.32 9.23
N PHE A 93 0.31 12.63 9.20
CA PHE A 93 0.39 11.18 9.28
C PHE A 93 0.97 10.72 10.61
N ASP A 94 0.19 9.90 11.32
CA ASP A 94 0.69 9.19 12.50
C ASP A 94 1.37 7.88 12.06
N ILE A 95 2.70 7.93 11.98
CA ILE A 95 3.54 6.78 11.69
C ILE A 95 4.42 6.50 12.91
N PRO A 96 4.31 5.30 13.52
CA PRO A 96 5.20 4.94 14.62
C PRO A 96 6.66 4.91 14.14
N THR A 97 7.58 5.38 14.99
CA THR A 97 9.04 5.19 14.81
C THR A 97 9.42 3.76 14.39
N SER A 98 8.75 2.73 14.93
CA SER A 98 9.01 1.33 14.57
C SER A 98 8.74 0.98 13.09
N THR A 99 7.84 1.72 12.44
CA THR A 99 7.54 1.58 11.01
C THR A 99 8.59 2.32 10.18
N ILE A 100 8.99 3.52 10.60
CA ILE A 100 10.07 4.30 9.98
C ILE A 100 11.36 3.48 9.99
N SER A 101 11.74 2.90 11.13
CA SER A 101 12.92 2.04 11.25
C SER A 101 12.85 0.80 10.34
N ARG A 102 11.67 0.21 10.15
CA ARG A 102 11.50 -0.94 9.24
C ARG A 102 11.74 -0.53 7.78
N ILE A 103 11.23 0.63 7.38
CA ILE A 103 11.41 1.17 6.03
C ILE A 103 12.89 1.48 5.78
N THR A 104 13.56 2.18 6.68
CA THR A 104 14.98 2.56 6.50
C THR A 104 15.92 1.35 6.52
N ASN A 105 15.62 0.33 7.33
CA ASN A 105 16.37 -0.92 7.36
C ASN A 105 16.23 -1.73 6.08
N ALA A 106 15.03 -1.79 5.49
CA ALA A 106 14.79 -2.50 4.24
C ALA A 106 15.66 -1.93 3.10
N VAL A 107 15.69 -0.60 2.98
CA VAL A 107 16.54 0.08 1.97
C VAL A 107 18.02 -0.12 2.25
N SER A 108 18.44 -0.04 3.51
CA SER A 108 19.84 -0.28 3.89
C SER A 108 20.29 -1.69 3.50
N SER A 109 19.40 -2.69 3.60
CA SER A 109 19.71 -4.07 3.19
C SER A 109 19.78 -4.26 1.68
N GLU A 110 19.04 -3.47 0.90
CA GLU A 110 19.03 -3.54 -0.57
C GLU A 110 20.28 -2.91 -1.19
N VAL A 111 20.82 -1.85 -0.58
CA VAL A 111 22.06 -1.17 -1.06
C VAL A 111 23.33 -1.98 -0.78
N VAL A 112 23.29 -2.90 0.19
CA VAL A 112 24.44 -3.74 0.58
C VAL A 112 24.50 -5.06 -0.23
N ALA A 113 23.44 -5.40 -0.96
CA ALA A 113 23.35 -6.58 -1.83
C ALA A 113 23.83 -6.28 -3.25
#